data_AF-A0A199AQF2-F1
#
_entry.id   AF-A0A199AQF2-F1
#
_cell.length_a   1.000
_cell.length_b   1.000
_cell.length_c   1.000
_cell.angle_alpha   90.00
_cell.angle_beta   90.00
_cell.angle_gamma   90.00
#
_symmetry.space_group_name_H-M   'P 1'
#
loop_
_entity.id
_entity.type
_entity.pdbx_description
1 polymer ?
#
loop_
_entity_poly.entity_id
_entity_poly.type
_entity_poly.pdbx_seq_one_letter_code
_entity_poly.pdbx_strand_id
1 'polypeptide(L)'
;MWRSMLATGREAPEVDADDFHVEVRLVASRPDTNFIAALNRFRRQFGDNIIDAVPTLIVLRHLSRAPLMTVRQVQRETQGGPAESLQVMIWLEDEGLVQPVTSRGDEWVLTSAALACLGSAVPAGLSTVSVQEWVEEHLRAGDSLTNRDIVEATGLDGREVTQLLRYLRQTGRAQIDPDGPSRGPTVRWRAAGTGPAG
;
A
#
# COMPACT_ATOMS: atom_id res chain seq x y z
N MET A 1 9.05 23.53 -7.16
CA MET A 1 8.98 22.67 -8.37
C MET A 1 8.18 21.40 -8.10
N TRP A 2 8.65 20.48 -7.25
CA TRP A 2 7.94 19.25 -6.85
C TRP A 2 6.50 19.48 -6.36
N ARG A 3 6.33 20.41 -5.41
CA ARG A 3 5.01 20.80 -4.89
C ARG A 3 4.04 21.24 -5.99
N SER A 4 4.50 21.97 -6.99
CA SER A 4 3.64 22.48 -8.08
C SER A 4 3.17 21.37 -9.02
N MET A 5 3.96 20.31 -9.20
CA MET A 5 3.58 19.16 -10.03
C MET A 5 2.65 18.20 -9.29
N LEU A 6 2.98 17.87 -8.05
CA LEU A 6 2.15 16.98 -7.23
C LEU A 6 0.80 17.60 -6.86
N ALA A 7 0.77 18.90 -6.52
CA ALA A 7 -0.47 19.61 -6.22
C ALA A 7 -1.40 19.76 -7.44
N THR A 8 -0.90 19.54 -8.65
CA THR A 8 -1.69 19.51 -9.89
C THR A 8 -1.96 18.09 -10.40
N GLY A 9 -1.68 17.07 -9.57
CA GLY A 9 -1.94 15.66 -9.90
C GLY A 9 -1.01 15.09 -10.96
N ARG A 10 0.18 15.68 -11.15
CA ARG A 10 1.24 15.17 -12.05
C ARG A 10 2.23 14.31 -11.26
N GLU A 11 3.01 13.50 -11.96
CA GLU A 11 4.00 12.62 -11.33
C GLU A 11 5.16 13.42 -10.74
N ALA A 12 5.79 12.84 -9.71
CA ALA A 12 7.03 13.37 -9.15
C ALA A 12 8.10 13.39 -10.26
N PRO A 13 8.93 14.45 -10.33
CA PRO A 13 9.99 14.52 -11.31
C PRO A 13 11.07 13.49 -11.01
N GLU A 14 11.56 12.79 -12.02
CA GLU A 14 12.74 11.93 -11.87
C GLU A 14 13.99 12.81 -11.91
N VAL A 15 14.89 12.62 -10.95
CA VAL A 15 16.20 13.29 -10.91
C VAL A 15 17.25 12.23 -11.05
N ASP A 16 18.01 12.29 -12.14
CA ASP A 16 19.21 11.49 -12.37
C ASP A 16 20.42 12.42 -12.27
N ALA A 17 21.35 12.12 -11.38
CA ALA A 17 22.49 12.99 -11.09
C ALA A 17 23.79 12.18 -11.14
N ASP A 18 24.74 12.63 -11.96
CA ASP A 18 26.13 12.21 -11.94
C ASP A 18 27.03 13.36 -11.43
N ASP A 19 28.34 13.09 -11.26
CA ASP A 19 29.29 14.06 -10.68
C ASP A 19 29.43 15.37 -11.50
N PHE A 20 28.87 15.44 -12.72
CA PHE A 20 29.00 16.59 -13.63
C PHE A 20 27.68 17.03 -14.31
N HIS A 21 26.57 16.32 -14.08
CA HIS A 21 25.28 16.55 -14.74
C HIS A 21 24.09 16.19 -13.85
N VAL A 22 23.04 17.01 -13.91
CA VAL A 22 21.75 16.75 -13.25
C VAL A 22 20.65 16.83 -14.30
N GLU A 23 20.05 15.68 -14.65
CA GLU A 23 18.88 15.59 -15.53
C GLU A 23 17.62 15.49 -14.67
N VAL A 24 16.68 16.42 -14.87
CA VAL A 24 15.37 16.40 -14.21
C VAL A 24 14.30 16.16 -15.27
N ARG A 25 13.68 14.97 -15.25
CA ARG A 25 12.67 14.57 -16.23
C ARG A 25 11.26 14.85 -15.70
N LEU A 26 10.51 15.67 -16.43
CA LEU A 26 9.15 16.09 -16.10
C LEU A 26 8.14 15.46 -17.07
N VAL A 27 7.37 14.46 -16.63
CA VAL A 27 6.31 13.88 -17.46
C VAL A 27 5.00 14.65 -17.23
N ALA A 28 4.59 15.42 -18.24
CA ALA A 28 3.37 16.22 -18.20
C ALA A 28 2.14 15.40 -18.64
N SER A 29 1.59 14.60 -17.74
CA SER A 29 0.31 13.90 -17.95
C SER A 29 -0.91 14.77 -17.62
N ARG A 30 -2.10 14.40 -18.14
CA ARG A 30 -3.37 15.10 -17.86
C ARG A 30 -3.64 15.14 -16.33
N PRO A 31 -4.07 16.27 -15.75
CA PRO A 31 -4.32 16.40 -14.32
C PRO A 31 -5.36 15.39 -13.81
N ASP A 32 -5.04 14.69 -12.72
CA ASP A 32 -5.97 13.81 -12.02
C ASP A 32 -6.92 14.65 -11.16
N THR A 33 -8.05 15.03 -11.73
CA THR A 33 -9.03 15.91 -11.09
C THR A 33 -9.68 15.28 -9.85
N ASN A 34 -9.77 13.95 -9.79
CA ASN A 34 -10.29 13.23 -8.63
C ASN A 34 -9.31 13.27 -7.47
N PHE A 35 -8.02 13.06 -7.74
CA PHE A 35 -6.97 13.22 -6.74
C PHE A 35 -6.87 14.67 -6.26
N ILE A 36 -6.97 15.67 -7.15
CA ILE A 36 -7.00 17.09 -6.76
C ILE A 36 -8.20 17.41 -5.86
N ALA A 37 -9.38 16.86 -6.17
CA ALA A 37 -10.56 17.01 -5.32
C ALA A 37 -10.38 16.33 -3.95
N ALA A 38 -9.73 15.15 -3.91
CA ALA A 38 -9.37 14.47 -2.68
C ALA A 38 -8.34 15.27 -1.86
N LEU A 39 -7.32 15.87 -2.48
CA LEU A 39 -6.34 16.73 -1.81
C LEU A 39 -7.01 17.91 -1.10
N ASN A 40 -8.06 18.50 -1.69
CA ASN A 40 -8.82 19.56 -1.03
C ASN A 40 -9.65 19.06 0.18
N ARG A 41 -9.97 17.76 0.26
CA ARG A 41 -10.58 17.16 1.45
C ARG A 41 -9.51 16.84 2.49
N PHE A 42 -8.38 16.27 2.06
CA PHE A 42 -7.20 16.06 2.91
C PHE A 42 -6.76 17.35 3.60
N ARG A 43 -6.62 18.44 2.86
CA ARG A 43 -6.26 19.77 3.39
C ARG A 43 -7.21 20.28 4.46
N ARG A 44 -8.51 20.13 4.23
CA ARG A 44 -9.54 20.52 5.22
C ARG A 44 -9.51 19.67 6.48
N GLN A 45 -9.04 18.43 6.39
CA GLN A 45 -9.08 17.47 7.48
C GLN A 45 -7.78 17.42 8.28
N PHE A 46 -6.64 17.43 7.60
CA PHE A 46 -5.31 17.28 8.18
C PHE A 46 -4.49 18.58 8.15
N GLY A 47 -5.01 19.64 7.53
CA GLY A 47 -4.34 20.94 7.46
C GLY A 47 -3.36 21.06 6.28
N ASP A 48 -3.25 22.28 5.77
CA ASP A 48 -2.46 22.57 4.56
C ASP A 48 -0.96 22.31 4.77
N ASN A 49 -0.43 22.57 5.97
CA ASN A 49 1.00 22.41 6.26
C ASN A 49 1.48 20.97 6.10
N ILE A 50 0.66 20.01 6.51
CA ILE A 50 0.97 18.58 6.45
C ILE A 50 0.77 18.08 5.02
N ILE A 51 -0.36 18.41 4.39
CA ILE A 51 -0.72 17.91 3.07
C ILE A 51 0.15 18.51 1.97
N ASP A 52 0.60 19.76 2.10
CA ASP A 52 1.43 20.40 1.07
C ASP A 52 2.92 20.07 1.18
N ALA A 53 3.33 19.32 2.20
CA ALA A 53 4.67 18.77 2.26
C ALA A 53 4.87 17.77 1.11
N VAL A 54 5.99 17.93 0.38
CA VAL A 54 6.35 17.09 -0.77
C VAL A 54 6.29 15.59 -0.44
N PRO A 55 6.86 15.07 0.67
CA PRO A 55 6.76 13.65 1.01
C PRO A 55 5.32 13.18 1.25
N THR A 56 4.47 14.00 1.88
CA THR A 56 3.05 13.68 2.09
C THR A 56 2.30 13.53 0.78
N LEU A 57 2.54 14.44 -0.17
CA LEU A 57 1.91 14.38 -1.49
C LEU A 57 2.34 13.13 -2.26
N ILE A 58 3.61 12.72 -2.12
CA ILE A 58 4.14 11.49 -2.71
C ILE A 58 3.44 10.26 -2.11
N VAL A 59 3.37 10.16 -0.78
CA VAL A 59 2.73 9.03 -0.07
C VAL A 59 1.23 8.95 -0.35
N LEU A 60 0.53 10.08 -0.32
CA LEU A 60 -0.90 10.13 -0.65
C LEU A 60 -1.17 9.79 -2.12
N ARG A 61 -0.30 10.23 -3.03
CA ARG A 61 -0.40 9.89 -4.44
C ARG A 61 -0.23 8.39 -4.64
N HIS A 62 0.77 7.78 -4.00
CA HIS A 62 0.97 6.34 -4.03
C HIS A 62 -0.23 5.60 -3.45
N LEU A 63 -0.66 5.96 -2.25
CA LEU A 63 -1.71 5.21 -1.56
C LEU A 63 -3.13 5.45 -2.09
N SER A 64 -3.33 6.49 -2.91
CA SER A 64 -4.55 6.66 -3.69
C SER A 64 -4.67 5.67 -4.85
N ARG A 65 -3.55 5.04 -5.23
CA ARG A 65 -3.45 4.09 -6.34
C ARG A 65 -3.20 2.66 -5.86
N ALA A 66 -2.55 2.46 -4.72
CA ALA A 66 -2.25 1.17 -4.11
C ALA A 66 -2.63 1.20 -2.61
N PRO A 67 -3.15 0.13 -1.98
CA PRO A 67 -3.65 0.22 -0.60
C PRO A 67 -2.52 0.39 0.42
N LEU A 68 -1.28 0.07 0.03
CA LEU A 68 -0.14 -0.21 0.89
C LEU A 68 1.13 0.36 0.28
N MET A 69 2.04 0.81 1.13
CA MET A 69 3.34 1.37 0.79
C MET A 69 4.41 0.85 1.74
N THR A 70 5.53 0.35 1.22
CA THR A 70 6.65 -0.13 2.04
C THR A 70 7.69 0.96 2.31
N VAL A 71 8.50 0.83 3.36
CA VAL A 71 9.54 1.82 3.74
C VAL A 71 10.54 2.03 2.61
N ARG A 72 10.82 0.95 1.87
CA ARG A 72 11.67 0.97 0.68
C ARG A 72 11.01 1.71 -0.49
N GLN A 73 9.69 1.63 -0.62
CA GLN A 73 8.95 2.40 -1.63
C GLN A 73 8.97 3.88 -1.29
N VAL A 74 8.80 4.24 -0.02
CA VAL A 74 8.91 5.62 0.45
C VAL A 74 10.28 6.18 0.12
N GLN A 75 11.36 5.45 0.43
CA GLN A 75 12.73 5.86 0.14
C GLN A 75 12.97 6.17 -1.33
N ARG A 76 12.51 5.29 -2.21
CA ARG A 76 12.67 5.47 -3.65
C ARG A 76 11.91 6.69 -4.14
N GLU A 77 10.67 6.87 -3.69
CA GLU A 77 9.76 7.88 -4.24
C GLU A 77 10.03 9.28 -3.69
N THR A 78 10.51 9.39 -2.45
CA THR A 78 10.97 10.65 -1.88
C THR A 78 12.42 10.99 -2.24
N GLN A 79 13.14 10.06 -2.89
CA GLN A 79 14.59 10.14 -3.17
C GLN A 79 15.45 10.40 -1.90
N GLY A 80 14.96 9.93 -0.75
CA GLY A 80 15.57 10.16 0.57
C GLY A 80 16.47 9.02 1.05
N GLY A 81 17.12 9.24 2.19
CA GLY A 81 17.86 8.17 2.89
C GLY A 81 16.91 7.19 3.61
N PRO A 82 17.35 5.96 3.97
CA PRO A 82 16.50 4.98 4.66
C PRO A 82 15.92 5.51 5.99
N ALA A 83 16.74 6.16 6.81
CA ALA A 83 16.33 6.73 8.09
C ALA A 83 15.35 7.91 7.93
N GLU A 84 15.59 8.74 6.92
CA GLU A 84 14.70 9.87 6.58
C GLU A 84 13.34 9.39 6.08
N SER A 85 13.33 8.32 5.29
CA SER A 85 12.11 7.75 4.70
C SER A 85 11.24 7.08 5.76
N LEU A 86 11.88 6.38 6.70
CA LEU A 86 11.19 5.86 7.88
C LEU A 86 10.67 7.01 8.76
N GLN A 87 11.46 8.07 8.95
CA GLN A 87 11.05 9.25 9.71
C GLN A 87 9.85 9.96 9.06
N VAL A 88 9.80 10.00 7.73
CA VAL A 88 8.63 10.49 6.98
C VAL A 88 7.40 9.66 7.28
N MET A 89 7.50 8.33 7.25
CA MET A 89 6.35 7.47 7.56
C MET A 89 5.93 7.55 9.02
N ILE A 90 6.89 7.63 9.95
CA ILE A 90 6.62 7.86 11.39
C ILE A 90 5.92 9.19 11.59
N TRP A 91 6.38 10.25 10.93
CA TRP A 91 5.72 11.55 11.02
C TRP A 91 4.31 11.52 10.41
N LEU A 92 4.13 10.92 9.23
CA LEU A 92 2.81 10.78 8.61
C LEU A 92 1.86 9.88 9.42
N GLU A 93 2.42 8.93 10.17
CA GLU A 93 1.71 8.13 11.16
C GLU A 93 1.30 9.00 12.37
N ASP A 94 2.20 9.82 12.90
CA ASP A 94 1.93 10.78 13.99
C ASP A 94 0.84 11.81 13.60
N GLU A 95 0.83 12.25 12.34
CA GLU A 95 -0.18 13.14 11.77
C GLU A 95 -1.49 12.42 11.37
N GLY A 96 -1.57 11.10 11.57
CA GLY A 96 -2.77 10.30 11.36
C GLY A 96 -3.15 10.04 9.89
N LEU A 97 -2.20 10.17 8.96
CA LEU A 97 -2.41 10.00 7.52
C LEU A 97 -2.24 8.55 7.07
N VAL A 98 -1.23 7.87 7.60
CA VAL A 98 -0.91 6.47 7.30
C VAL A 98 -0.81 5.66 8.59
N GLN A 99 -0.84 4.35 8.47
CA GLN A 99 -0.66 3.42 9.59
C GLN A 99 0.08 2.16 9.10
N PRO A 100 0.96 1.55 9.90
CA PRO A 100 1.73 0.40 9.46
C PRO A 100 0.88 -0.87 9.27
N VAL A 101 1.29 -1.75 8.36
CA VAL A 101 0.64 -3.03 8.02
C VAL A 101 1.20 -4.17 8.84
N THR A 102 2.52 -4.15 9.07
CA THR A 102 3.19 -5.08 9.97
C THR A 102 3.91 -4.31 11.06
N SER A 103 4.05 -4.91 12.24
CA SER A 103 4.81 -4.35 13.37
C SER A 103 6.32 -4.29 13.12
N ARG A 104 6.81 -4.82 11.99
CA ARG A 104 8.17 -4.56 11.51
C ARG A 104 8.34 -3.10 11.09
N GLY A 105 7.23 -2.36 10.92
CA GLY A 105 7.26 -0.94 10.58
C GLY A 105 7.93 -0.72 9.22
N ASP A 106 7.64 -1.61 8.28
CA ASP A 106 8.21 -1.63 6.92
C ASP A 106 7.16 -1.47 5.84
N GLU A 107 5.87 -1.40 6.20
CA GLU A 107 4.72 -1.33 5.31
C GLU A 107 3.63 -0.48 5.96
N TRP A 108 2.88 0.34 5.20
CA TRP A 108 1.82 1.22 5.68
C TRP A 108 0.66 1.32 4.70
N VAL A 109 -0.55 1.46 5.20
CA VAL A 109 -1.77 1.77 4.44
C VAL A 109 -2.30 3.17 4.83
N LEU A 110 -3.24 3.72 4.06
CA LEU A 110 -3.96 4.92 4.52
C LEU A 110 -4.80 4.60 5.75
N THR A 111 -4.85 5.55 6.71
CA THR A 111 -5.84 5.47 7.79
C THR A 111 -7.26 5.56 7.20
N SER A 112 -8.27 5.05 7.90
CA SER A 112 -9.65 5.15 7.42
C SER A 112 -10.10 6.61 7.24
N ALA A 113 -9.59 7.51 8.10
CA ALA A 113 -9.81 8.94 8.02
C ALA A 113 -9.21 9.55 6.73
N ALA A 114 -8.03 9.09 6.33
CA ALA A 114 -7.38 9.44 5.08
C ALA A 114 -8.07 8.79 3.86
N LEU A 115 -8.47 7.54 3.96
CA LEU A 115 -9.19 6.82 2.90
C LEU A 115 -10.54 7.49 2.57
N ALA A 116 -11.26 7.98 3.59
CA ALA A 116 -12.52 8.71 3.41
C ALA A 116 -12.35 10.00 2.58
N CYS A 117 -11.15 10.62 2.61
CA CYS A 117 -10.86 11.79 1.77
C CYS A 117 -10.83 11.43 0.29
N LEU A 118 -10.42 10.21 -0.08
CA LEU A 118 -10.44 9.74 -1.46
C LEU A 118 -11.88 9.63 -2.00
N GLY A 119 -12.87 9.30 -1.16
CA GLY A 119 -14.28 9.19 -1.55
C GLY A 119 -14.50 8.21 -2.71
N SER A 120 -15.30 8.58 -3.72
CA SER A 120 -15.51 7.75 -4.94
C SER A 120 -14.27 7.63 -5.85
N ALA A 121 -13.15 8.26 -5.49
CA ALA A 121 -11.87 8.09 -6.18
C ALA A 121 -11.14 6.81 -5.76
N VAL A 122 -11.70 6.05 -4.80
CA VAL A 122 -11.25 4.68 -4.50
C VAL A 122 -11.68 3.79 -5.67
N PRO A 123 -10.76 3.30 -6.53
CA PRO A 123 -11.12 2.33 -7.56
C PRO A 123 -11.78 1.10 -6.93
N ALA A 124 -12.89 0.65 -7.52
CA ALA A 124 -13.58 -0.59 -7.15
C ALA A 124 -12.62 -1.77 -7.33
N GLY A 125 -11.96 -2.19 -6.25
CA GLY A 125 -10.86 -3.18 -6.30
C GLY A 125 -9.76 -2.98 -5.26
N LEU A 126 -9.55 -1.76 -4.74
CA LEU A 126 -8.97 -1.56 -3.39
C LEU A 126 -9.88 -2.17 -2.29
N SER A 127 -11.08 -2.56 -2.72
CA SER A 127 -12.14 -3.22 -2.01
C SER A 127 -12.01 -4.76 -1.97
N THR A 128 -11.01 -5.41 -2.62
CA THR A 128 -10.78 -6.88 -2.52
C THR A 128 -9.53 -7.45 -3.23
N VAL A 129 -9.04 -6.85 -4.32
CA VAL A 129 -7.94 -7.40 -5.17
C VAL A 129 -6.56 -7.11 -4.58
N SER A 130 -6.39 -5.92 -3.98
CA SER A 130 -5.14 -5.53 -3.33
C SER A 130 -4.86 -6.33 -2.05
N VAL A 131 -5.91 -6.95 -1.52
CA VAL A 131 -5.88 -7.88 -0.39
C VAL A 131 -5.46 -9.27 -0.85
N GLN A 132 -6.00 -9.75 -1.96
CA GLN A 132 -5.54 -11.00 -2.56
C GLN A 132 -4.03 -10.98 -2.81
N GLU A 133 -3.49 -9.87 -3.31
CA GLU A 133 -2.04 -9.73 -3.50
C GLU A 133 -1.28 -9.72 -2.16
N TRP A 134 -1.74 -9.01 -1.13
CA TRP A 134 -1.13 -9.05 0.21
C TRP A 134 -1.05 -10.46 0.80
N VAL A 135 -2.14 -11.22 0.62
CA VAL A 135 -2.26 -12.61 1.07
C VAL A 135 -1.28 -13.50 0.34
N GLU A 136 -1.32 -13.49 -0.99
CA GLU A 136 -0.41 -14.31 -1.79
C GLU A 136 1.06 -13.94 -1.51
N GLU A 137 1.37 -12.67 -1.22
CA GLU A 137 2.73 -12.17 -0.98
C GLU A 137 3.32 -12.63 0.35
N HIS A 138 2.57 -12.53 1.45
CA HIS A 138 3.00 -13.09 2.74
C HIS A 138 3.09 -14.62 2.67
N LEU A 139 2.12 -15.28 2.02
CA LEU A 139 2.16 -16.73 1.83
C LEU A 139 3.38 -17.19 1.00
N ARG A 140 3.81 -16.40 0.02
CA ARG A 140 4.97 -16.66 -0.84
C ARG A 140 6.30 -16.30 -0.16
N ALA A 141 6.32 -15.32 0.74
CA ALA A 141 7.46 -14.97 1.60
C ALA A 141 7.86 -16.08 2.57
N GLY A 142 7.12 -17.20 2.59
CA GLY A 142 7.30 -18.32 3.50
C GLY A 142 6.51 -18.17 4.79
N ASP A 143 5.78 -17.06 4.94
CA ASP A 143 4.95 -16.83 6.11
C ASP A 143 3.73 -17.74 6.05
N SER A 144 3.37 -18.24 7.22
CA SER A 144 2.10 -18.93 7.40
C SER A 144 1.06 -17.91 7.81
N LEU A 145 0.10 -17.64 6.94
CA LEU A 145 -1.01 -16.75 7.26
C LEU A 145 -2.22 -17.56 7.66
N THR A 146 -2.83 -17.20 8.77
CA THR A 146 -4.18 -17.64 9.08
C THR A 146 -5.19 -16.71 8.41
N ASN A 147 -6.42 -17.18 8.29
CA ASN A 147 -7.56 -16.37 7.82
C ASN A 147 -7.72 -15.08 8.65
N ARG A 148 -7.31 -15.15 9.92
CA ARG A 148 -7.28 -14.01 10.84
C ARG A 148 -6.26 -12.95 10.43
N ASP A 149 -5.00 -13.32 10.15
CA ASP A 149 -3.90 -12.39 9.84
C ASP A 149 -4.17 -11.59 8.54
N ILE A 150 -4.90 -12.21 7.62
CA ILE A 150 -5.30 -11.64 6.33
C ILE A 150 -6.41 -10.61 6.47
N VAL A 151 -7.46 -10.92 7.23
CA VAL A 151 -8.50 -9.96 7.58
C VAL A 151 -7.87 -8.73 8.25
N GLU A 152 -6.88 -8.96 9.11
CA GLU A 152 -6.22 -7.95 9.93
C GLU A 152 -5.41 -6.92 9.11
N ALA A 153 -4.66 -7.35 8.10
CA ALA A 153 -3.75 -6.47 7.37
C ALA A 153 -4.32 -5.76 6.14
N THR A 154 -5.52 -6.14 5.74
CA THR A 154 -6.06 -5.78 4.41
C THR A 154 -7.49 -5.24 4.46
N GLY A 155 -8.19 -5.45 5.59
CA GLY A 155 -9.49 -4.81 5.89
C GLY A 155 -10.73 -5.48 5.30
N LEU A 156 -10.63 -6.68 4.74
CA LEU A 156 -11.77 -7.43 4.19
C LEU A 156 -12.56 -8.23 5.23
N ASP A 157 -13.81 -8.60 4.91
CA ASP A 157 -14.63 -9.42 5.80
C ASP A 157 -14.19 -10.91 5.83
N GLY A 158 -14.42 -11.60 6.94
CA GLY A 158 -13.97 -13.00 7.09
C GLY A 158 -14.60 -14.00 6.12
N ARG A 159 -15.81 -13.76 5.61
CA ARG A 159 -16.40 -14.53 4.50
C ARG A 159 -15.74 -14.18 3.17
N GLU A 160 -15.46 -12.91 2.88
CA GLU A 160 -14.71 -12.47 1.69
C GLU A 160 -13.30 -13.07 1.69
N VAL A 161 -12.59 -13.01 2.81
CA VAL A 161 -11.27 -13.64 2.97
C VAL A 161 -11.37 -15.16 2.88
N THR A 162 -12.40 -15.78 3.45
CA THR A 162 -12.62 -17.23 3.29
C THR A 162 -12.93 -17.61 1.84
N GLN A 163 -13.68 -16.78 1.10
CA GLN A 163 -13.96 -16.98 -0.32
C GLN A 163 -12.69 -16.80 -1.15
N LEU A 164 -11.91 -15.77 -0.85
CA LEU A 164 -10.60 -15.50 -1.44
C LEU A 164 -9.65 -16.68 -1.21
N LEU A 165 -9.41 -17.11 0.03
CA LEU A 165 -8.55 -18.25 0.36
C LEU A 165 -9.04 -19.56 -0.28
N ARG A 166 -10.36 -19.77 -0.35
CA ARG A 166 -10.94 -20.94 -1.03
C ARG A 166 -10.71 -20.89 -2.53
N TYR A 167 -10.84 -19.71 -3.15
CA TYR A 167 -10.51 -19.47 -4.55
C TYR A 167 -9.01 -19.70 -4.83
N LEU A 168 -8.12 -19.18 -3.98
CA LEU A 168 -6.68 -19.40 -4.04
C LEU A 168 -6.32 -20.88 -3.92
N ARG A 169 -7.05 -21.63 -3.10
CA ARG A 169 -6.89 -23.08 -3.01
C ARG A 169 -7.33 -23.82 -4.27
N GLN A 170 -8.50 -23.49 -4.80
CA GLN A 170 -9.04 -24.14 -6.01
C GLN A 170 -8.17 -23.89 -7.23
N THR A 171 -7.50 -22.73 -7.27
CA THR A 171 -6.56 -22.36 -8.33
C THR A 171 -5.13 -22.82 -8.06
N GLY A 172 -4.89 -23.54 -6.96
CA GLY A 172 -3.59 -24.14 -6.63
C GLY A 172 -2.52 -23.15 -6.19
N ARG A 173 -2.90 -21.99 -5.63
CA ARG A 173 -1.98 -20.92 -5.19
C ARG A 173 -1.73 -20.90 -3.68
N ALA A 174 -2.72 -21.30 -2.90
CA ALA A 174 -2.61 -21.43 -1.46
C ALA A 174 -3.06 -22.82 -1.04
N GLN A 175 -2.39 -23.41 -0.06
CA GLN A 175 -2.83 -24.66 0.53
C GLN A 175 -2.90 -24.54 2.04
N ILE A 176 -3.73 -25.39 2.63
CA ILE A 176 -3.70 -25.57 4.07
C ILE A 176 -2.39 -26.26 4.39
N ASP A 177 -1.67 -25.70 5.34
CA ASP A 177 -0.45 -26.26 5.90
C ASP A 177 -0.64 -27.73 6.30
N PRO A 178 0.02 -28.69 5.63
CA PRO A 178 -0.16 -30.12 5.88
C PRO A 178 0.38 -30.56 7.25
N ASP A 179 1.34 -29.82 7.80
CA ASP A 179 1.90 -30.04 9.13
C ASP A 179 1.09 -29.31 10.23
N GLY A 180 -0.04 -28.72 9.86
CA GLY A 180 -0.91 -27.92 10.72
C GLY A 180 -2.29 -28.54 11.00
N PRO A 181 -3.07 -27.92 11.91
CA PRO A 181 -4.44 -28.34 12.19
C PRO A 181 -5.33 -28.16 10.96
N SER A 182 -6.12 -29.18 10.65
CA SER A 182 -6.87 -29.27 9.40
C SER A 182 -8.29 -28.70 9.46
N ARG A 183 -8.80 -28.37 10.66
CA ARG A 183 -10.11 -27.72 10.87
C ARG A 183 -10.08 -26.77 12.07
N GLY A 184 -10.95 -25.78 12.01
CA GLY A 184 -11.10 -24.76 13.06
C GLY A 184 -10.36 -23.46 12.72
N PRO A 185 -10.37 -22.49 13.64
CA PRO A 185 -9.87 -21.12 13.39
C PRO A 185 -8.34 -21.03 13.30
N THR A 186 -7.60 -22.06 13.73
CA THR A 186 -6.13 -22.11 13.74
C THR A 186 -5.53 -22.67 12.45
N VAL A 187 -6.33 -22.73 11.38
CA VAL A 187 -5.90 -23.22 10.08
C VAL A 187 -4.94 -22.21 9.46
N ARG A 188 -3.71 -22.68 9.23
CA ARG A 188 -2.64 -21.92 8.59
C ARG A 188 -2.63 -22.23 7.10
N TRP A 189 -2.51 -21.16 6.32
CA TRP A 189 -2.33 -21.21 4.89
C TRP A 189 -0.87 -20.96 4.59
N ARG A 190 -0.36 -21.65 3.58
CA ARG A 190 0.98 -21.51 3.03
C ARG A 190 0.88 -21.54 1.51
N ALA A 191 1.92 -21.09 0.80
CA ALA A 191 1.98 -21.25 -0.65
C ALA A 191 1.85 -22.73 -1.05
N ALA A 192 1.11 -23.01 -2.13
CA ALA A 192 1.05 -24.36 -2.69
C ALA A 192 2.38 -24.69 -3.39
N GLY A 193 3.00 -25.81 -3.05
CA GLY A 193 4.28 -26.22 -3.65
C GLY A 193 4.13 -26.77 -5.07
N THR A 194 5.01 -26.37 -6.00
CA THR A 194 5.11 -26.99 -7.34
C THR A 194 5.67 -28.41 -7.22
N GLY A 195 4.80 -29.43 -7.34
CA GLY A 195 5.19 -30.86 -7.40
C GLY A 195 4.24 -31.65 -8.33
N PRO A 196 4.74 -32.65 -9.08
CA PRO A 196 4.15 -33.09 -10.35
C PRO A 196 2.89 -33.94 -10.20
N ALA A 197 1.97 -33.80 -11.15
CA ALA A 197 0.75 -34.59 -11.24
C ALA A 197 1.05 -36.04 -11.64
N GLY A 198 0.67 -36.98 -10.77
CA GLY A 198 0.53 -38.41 -11.04
C GLY A 198 -0.93 -38.82 -10.91
#